data_AF-K6X2K6-F1
#
_entry.id   AF-K6X2K6-F1
#
_cell.length_a   1.000
_cell.length_b   1.000
_cell.length_c   1.000
_cell.angle_alpha   90.00
_cell.angle_beta   90.00
_cell.angle_gamma   90.00
#
_symmetry.space_group_name_H-M   'P 1'
#
loop_
_entity.id
_entity.type
_entity.pdbx_description
1 polymer ?
#
loop_
_entity_poly.entity_id
_entity_poly.type
_entity_poly.pdbx_seq_one_letter_code
_entity_poly.pdbx_strand_id
1 'polypeptide(L)'
;MPFHRFPRNPNARRNASSHVRGAWSGADKPGVLVTTQGGNYDPGTPKEGWDHSTPWLRRVLEDVWGLDLRVVKRQFTLVGVNPALDAFTEVAAELKLEAEENARAAGRELALSREVASAG
;
A
#
# COMPACT_ATOMS: atom_id res chain seq x y z
N MET A 1 20.03 -43.97 30.94
CA MET A 1 18.57 -43.91 30.74
C MET A 1 18.28 -43.93 29.24
N PRO A 2 17.71 -44.98 28.65
CA PRO A 2 17.40 -44.96 27.22
C PRO A 2 16.07 -44.26 26.98
N PHE A 3 16.08 -43.24 26.10
CA PHE A 3 14.87 -42.56 25.65
C PHE A 3 13.96 -43.55 24.91
N HIS A 4 12.75 -43.78 25.44
CA HIS A 4 11.71 -44.49 24.71
C HIS A 4 11.19 -43.63 23.56
N ARG A 5 11.38 -44.11 22.32
CA ARG A 5 10.80 -43.51 21.13
C ARG A 5 9.31 -43.82 21.11
N PHE A 6 8.47 -42.80 21.28
CA PHE A 6 7.02 -42.93 21.05
C PHE A 6 6.76 -43.38 19.60
N PRO A 7 5.81 -44.32 19.37
CA PRO A 7 5.42 -44.70 18.02
C PRO A 7 4.82 -43.49 17.29
N ARG A 8 5.25 -43.26 16.04
CA ARG A 8 4.60 -42.26 15.19
C ARG A 8 3.16 -42.68 14.95
N ASN A 9 2.22 -41.79 15.27
CA ASN A 9 0.81 -41.97 14.99
C ASN A 9 0.60 -42.17 13.46
N PRO A 10 0.10 -43.32 13.00
CA PRO A 10 -0.15 -43.57 11.58
C PRO A 10 -1.26 -42.69 10.99
N ASN A 11 -2.09 -42.07 11.83
CA ASN A 11 -3.11 -41.10 11.42
C ASN A 11 -2.60 -39.65 11.36
N ALA A 12 -1.31 -39.39 11.63
CA ALA A 12 -0.71 -38.04 11.54
C ALA A 12 -0.49 -37.53 10.10
N ARG A 13 -1.08 -38.18 9.09
CA ARG A 13 -1.10 -37.73 7.70
C ARG A 13 -2.52 -37.36 7.29
N ARG A 14 -3.06 -36.26 7.82
CA ARG A 14 -4.30 -35.67 7.25
C ARG A 14 -4.57 -34.20 7.54
N ASN A 15 -3.55 -33.39 7.83
CA ASN A 15 -3.74 -31.93 7.94
C ASN A 15 -2.56 -31.07 7.49
N ALA A 16 -1.65 -31.62 6.67
CA ALA A 16 -0.60 -30.82 6.01
C ALA A 16 -1.04 -30.22 4.65
N SER A 17 -2.33 -30.30 4.30
CA SER A 17 -2.83 -29.91 2.98
C SER A 17 -4.22 -29.29 3.05
N SER A 18 -4.36 -28.14 3.72
CA SER A 18 -5.50 -27.22 3.49
C SER A 18 -5.35 -25.94 4.34
N HIS A 19 -4.18 -25.28 4.33
CA HIS A 19 -4.28 -23.82 4.35
C HIS A 19 -4.70 -23.47 2.93
N VAL A 20 -5.92 -22.96 2.82
CA VAL A 20 -6.48 -22.38 1.62
C VAL A 20 -5.46 -21.36 1.10
N ARG A 21 -4.54 -21.77 0.22
CA ARG A 21 -4.06 -20.92 -0.86
C ARG A 21 -5.21 -20.85 -1.87
N GLY A 22 -6.34 -20.32 -1.44
CA GLY A 22 -7.23 -19.66 -2.36
C GLY A 22 -6.35 -18.58 -2.95
N ALA A 23 -6.08 -18.67 -4.25
CA ALA A 23 -5.35 -17.64 -4.95
C ALA A 23 -6.02 -16.31 -4.58
N TRP A 24 -5.33 -15.46 -3.82
CA TRP A 24 -5.75 -14.09 -3.66
C TRP A 24 -5.83 -13.55 -5.08
N SER A 25 -7.04 -13.27 -5.57
CA SER A 25 -7.26 -12.99 -7.00
C SER A 25 -6.68 -11.64 -7.45
N GLY A 26 -5.87 -10.99 -6.60
CA GLY A 26 -5.25 -9.69 -6.82
C GLY A 26 -3.95 -9.71 -7.61
N ALA A 27 -3.35 -10.88 -7.85
CA ALA A 27 -2.11 -10.97 -8.61
C ALA A 27 -2.23 -10.24 -9.96
N ASP A 28 -1.30 -9.33 -10.19
CA ASP A 28 -1.18 -8.49 -11.40
C ASP A 28 -2.38 -7.57 -11.65
N LYS A 29 -3.21 -7.31 -10.63
CA LYS A 29 -4.29 -6.32 -10.74
C LYS A 29 -3.75 -4.93 -10.44
N PRO A 30 -4.14 -3.91 -11.24
CA PRO A 30 -3.77 -2.55 -10.95
C PRO A 30 -4.47 -2.07 -9.67
N GLY A 31 -3.72 -1.36 -8.83
CA GLY A 31 -4.20 -0.77 -7.58
C GLY A 31 -3.65 0.63 -7.40
N VAL A 32 -4.39 1.49 -6.69
CA VAL A 32 -3.95 2.84 -6.35
C VAL A 32 -4.05 3.06 -4.85
N LEU A 33 -2.92 3.37 -4.21
CA LEU A 33 -2.86 3.80 -2.82
C LEU A 33 -2.78 5.33 -2.77
N VAL A 34 -3.83 5.97 -2.24
CA VAL A 34 -3.82 7.41 -1.96
C VAL A 34 -3.46 7.62 -0.49
N THR A 35 -2.39 8.37 -0.22
CA THR A 35 -1.93 8.67 1.14
C THR A 35 -1.88 10.17 1.37
N THR A 36 -2.31 10.60 2.56
CA THR A 36 -2.33 12.00 2.96
C THR A 36 -1.45 12.22 4.18
N GLN A 37 -0.67 13.30 4.18
CA GLN A 37 0.30 13.61 5.23
C GLN A 37 0.13 15.05 5.69
N GLY A 38 0.06 15.23 7.02
CA GLY A 38 -0.10 16.55 7.64
C GLY A 38 1.04 17.52 7.37
N GLY A 39 2.26 16.99 7.34
CA GLY A 39 3.48 17.69 6.94
C GLY A 39 4.15 16.97 5.78
N ASN A 40 5.48 16.99 5.77
CA ASN A 40 6.34 16.31 4.82
C ASN A 40 7.38 15.46 5.59
N TYR A 41 7.64 14.26 5.07
CA TYR A 41 8.52 13.23 5.64
C TYR A 41 9.57 12.72 4.63
N ASP A 42 9.68 13.40 3.49
CA ASP A 42 10.62 13.06 2.44
C ASP A 42 12.05 13.47 2.83
N PRO A 43 13.07 13.01 2.07
CA PRO A 43 14.46 13.31 2.36
C PRO A 43 14.74 14.81 2.50
N GLY A 44 15.53 15.17 3.51
CA GLY A 44 15.91 16.54 3.82
C GLY A 44 14.91 17.31 4.69
N THR A 45 13.78 16.72 5.08
CA THR A 45 12.83 17.35 6.01
C THR A 45 13.18 17.06 7.47
N PRO A 46 12.80 17.92 8.45
CA PRO A 46 13.07 17.66 9.87
C PRO A 46 12.49 16.34 10.42
N LYS A 47 11.49 15.78 9.72
CA LYS A 47 10.82 14.52 10.06
C LYS A 47 11.03 13.46 8.97
N GLU A 48 12.16 13.53 8.25
CA GLU A 48 12.57 12.48 7.32
C GLU A 48 12.50 11.10 8.00
N GLY A 49 11.90 10.13 7.31
CA GLY A 49 11.78 8.76 7.81
C GLY A 49 10.61 8.51 8.78
N TRP A 50 9.80 9.52 9.09
CA TRP A 50 8.61 9.37 9.95
C TRP A 50 7.38 8.81 9.21
N ASP A 51 7.48 8.60 7.88
CA ASP A 51 6.47 7.92 7.08
C ASP A 51 6.51 6.40 7.35
N HIS A 52 5.88 5.98 8.44
CA HIS A 52 5.80 4.56 8.79
C HIS A 52 4.69 3.81 8.05
N SER A 53 3.69 4.52 7.51
CA SER A 53 2.50 3.91 6.91
C SER A 53 2.75 3.53 5.45
N THR A 54 3.29 4.43 4.62
CA THR A 54 3.36 4.23 3.17
C THR A 54 4.25 3.04 2.80
N PRO A 55 5.47 2.87 3.36
CA PRO A 55 6.32 1.72 3.05
C PRO A 55 5.70 0.40 3.53
N TRP A 56 5.03 0.39 4.69
CA TRP A 56 4.37 -0.81 5.20
C TRP A 56 3.16 -1.21 4.35
N LEU A 57 2.29 -0.25 4.00
CA LEU A 57 1.14 -0.50 3.13
C LEU A 57 1.58 -1.01 1.77
N ARG A 58 2.66 -0.44 1.21
CA ARG A 58 3.23 -0.91 -0.05
C ARG A 58 3.63 -2.39 0.03
N ARG A 59 4.33 -2.80 1.09
CA ARG A 59 4.71 -4.21 1.30
C ARG A 59 3.51 -5.14 1.36
N VAL A 60 2.44 -4.76 2.04
CA VAL A 60 1.23 -5.59 2.11
C VAL A 60 0.53 -5.67 0.76
N LEU A 61 0.34 -4.54 0.09
CA LEU A 61 -0.42 -4.45 -1.15
C LEU A 61 0.32 -5.05 -2.36
N GLU A 62 1.63 -4.81 -2.47
CA GLU A 62 2.46 -5.34 -3.56
C GLU A 62 2.89 -6.78 -3.26
N ASP A 63 3.62 -7.02 -2.16
CA ASP A 63 4.27 -8.32 -1.95
C ASP A 63 3.31 -9.42 -1.46
N VAL A 64 2.32 -9.06 -0.64
CA VAL A 64 1.38 -10.04 -0.06
C VAL A 64 0.15 -10.23 -0.95
N TRP A 65 -0.38 -9.15 -1.53
CA TRP A 65 -1.59 -9.20 -2.37
C TRP A 65 -1.31 -9.26 -3.87
N GLY A 66 -0.09 -8.92 -4.31
CA GLY A 66 0.32 -9.00 -5.70
C GLY A 66 -0.20 -7.87 -6.59
N LEU A 67 -0.55 -6.71 -6.03
CA LEU A 67 -1.04 -5.58 -6.81
C LEU A 67 0.09 -4.89 -7.59
N ASP A 68 -0.21 -4.48 -8.82
CA ASP A 68 0.57 -3.45 -9.52
C ASP A 68 0.15 -2.08 -8.95
N LEU A 69 0.88 -1.61 -7.94
CA LEU A 69 0.46 -0.52 -7.08
C LEU A 69 1.06 0.83 -7.50
N ARG A 70 0.19 1.77 -7.88
CA ARG A 70 0.55 3.20 -7.97
C ARG A 70 0.28 3.89 -6.64
N VAL A 71 1.21 4.72 -6.19
CA VAL A 71 1.03 5.52 -4.96
C VAL A 71 0.85 7.00 -5.32
N VAL A 72 -0.22 7.61 -4.82
CA VAL A 72 -0.46 9.06 -4.91
C VAL A 72 -0.35 9.66 -3.51
N LYS A 73 0.61 10.56 -3.32
CA LYS A 73 0.88 11.19 -2.03
C LYS A 73 0.41 12.64 -2.05
N ARG A 74 -0.30 13.06 -1.00
CA ARG A 74 -0.70 14.45 -0.76
C ARG A 74 -0.14 14.92 0.57
N GLN A 75 0.87 15.77 0.54
CA GLN A 75 1.57 16.27 1.73
C GLN A 75 1.08 17.65 2.15
N PHE A 76 1.46 18.09 3.36
CA PHE A 76 1.11 19.39 3.94
C PHE A 76 -0.40 19.63 4.14
N THR A 77 -1.16 18.62 4.61
CA THR A 77 -2.62 18.77 4.84
C THR A 77 -2.99 19.68 5.98
N LEU A 78 -2.04 20.00 6.85
CA LEU A 78 -2.26 20.88 7.99
C LEU A 78 -1.91 22.34 7.73
N VAL A 79 -1.44 22.70 6.52
CA VAL A 79 -1.27 24.10 6.13
C VAL A 79 -2.63 24.82 6.12
N GLY A 80 -2.70 26.01 6.70
CA GLY A 80 -3.97 26.74 6.92
C GLY A 80 -4.78 26.27 8.14
N VAL A 81 -4.34 25.19 8.81
CA VAL A 81 -4.90 24.73 10.10
C VAL A 81 -3.89 24.93 11.23
N ASN A 82 -2.62 24.61 10.98
CA ASN A 82 -1.51 24.83 11.89
C ASN A 82 -0.69 26.03 11.40
N PRO A 83 -0.75 27.19 12.09
CA PRO A 83 -0.04 28.41 11.67
C PRO A 83 1.48 28.24 11.54
N ALA A 84 2.06 27.27 12.25
CA ALA A 84 3.49 26.95 12.13
C ALA A 84 3.89 26.43 10.73
N LEU A 85 2.92 26.09 9.88
CA LEU A 85 3.13 25.59 8.53
C LEU A 85 2.74 26.61 7.44
N ASP A 86 2.26 27.81 7.79
CA ASP A 86 1.73 28.76 6.80
C ASP A 86 2.80 29.24 5.80
N ALA A 87 4.08 29.19 6.17
CA ALA A 87 5.20 29.44 5.27
C ALA A 87 5.25 28.49 4.05
N PHE A 88 4.56 27.35 4.13
CA PHE A 88 4.47 26.35 3.05
C PHE A 88 3.19 26.47 2.21
N THR A 89 2.43 27.56 2.32
CA THR A 89 1.14 27.72 1.62
C THR A 89 1.22 27.47 0.11
N GLU A 90 2.16 28.11 -0.58
CA GLU A 90 2.29 27.95 -2.03
C GLU A 90 2.70 26.53 -2.41
N VAL A 91 3.70 25.97 -1.73
CA VAL A 91 4.16 24.58 -1.93
C VAL A 91 3.03 23.57 -1.67
N ALA A 92 2.21 23.80 -0.64
CA ALA A 92 1.08 22.93 -0.34
C ALA A 92 -0.03 23.02 -1.41
N ALA A 93 -0.21 24.18 -2.04
CA ALA A 93 -1.14 24.36 -3.15
C ALA A 93 -0.66 23.62 -4.40
N GLU A 94 0.63 23.72 -4.74
CA GLU A 94 1.26 22.97 -5.84
C GLU A 94 1.14 21.46 -5.64
N LEU A 95 1.54 20.96 -4.46
CA LEU A 95 1.44 19.54 -4.12
C LEU A 95 0.00 19.02 -4.13
N LYS A 96 -0.98 19.87 -3.78
CA LYS A 96 -2.40 19.52 -3.91
C LYS A 96 -2.79 19.35 -5.38
N LEU A 97 -2.43 20.29 -6.24
CA LEU A 97 -2.73 20.20 -7.67
C LEU A 97 -2.12 18.95 -8.28
N GLU A 98 -0.83 18.71 -8.01
CA GLU A 98 -0.11 17.54 -8.50
C GLU A 98 -0.75 16.23 -8.01
N ALA A 99 -1.11 16.15 -6.72
CA ALA A 99 -1.77 14.96 -6.17
C ALA A 99 -3.14 14.71 -6.81
N GLU A 100 -3.92 15.76 -7.07
CA GLU A 100 -5.21 15.64 -7.74
C GLU A 100 -5.07 15.22 -9.21
N GLU A 101 -4.10 15.77 -9.94
CA GLU A 101 -3.80 15.37 -11.32
C GLU A 101 -3.38 13.90 -11.39
N ASN A 102 -2.45 13.49 -10.51
CA ASN A 102 -2.01 12.11 -10.38
C ASN A 102 -3.16 11.17 -10.04
N ALA A 103 -4.06 11.56 -9.11
CA ALA A 103 -5.23 10.76 -8.77
C ALA A 103 -6.21 10.63 -9.95
N ARG A 104 -6.45 11.71 -10.70
CA ARG A 104 -7.30 11.66 -11.91
C ARG A 104 -6.71 10.77 -12.98
N ALA A 105 -5.40 10.87 -13.24
CA ALA A 105 -4.71 10.00 -14.20
C ALA A 105 -4.81 8.53 -13.80
N ALA A 106 -4.46 8.21 -12.55
CA ALA A 106 -4.54 6.86 -12.01
C ALA A 106 -5.97 6.29 -12.04
N GLY A 107 -6.97 7.12 -11.76
CA GLY A 107 -8.38 6.72 -11.86
C GLY A 107 -8.82 6.39 -13.29
N ARG A 108 -8.34 7.14 -14.29
CA ARG A 108 -8.60 6.83 -15.71
C ARG A 108 -7.93 5.53 -16.14
N GLU A 109 -6.66 5.34 -15.75
CA GLU A 109 -5.91 4.11 -16.02
C GLU A 109 -6.63 2.89 -15.41
N LEU A 110 -7.04 2.97 -14.15
CA LEU A 110 -7.81 1.91 -13.49
C LEU A 110 -9.13 1.58 -14.21
N ALA A 111 -9.86 2.60 -14.68
CA ALA A 111 -11.11 2.41 -15.41
C ALA A 111 -10.87 1.65 -16.73
N LEU A 112 -9.85 2.05 -17.50
CA LEU A 112 -9.46 1.40 -18.75
C LEU A 112 -9.04 -0.05 -18.53
N SER A 113 -8.23 -0.33 -17.50
CA SER A 113 -7.81 -1.70 -17.17
C SER A 113 -9.00 -2.60 -16.83
N ARG A 114 -10.04 -2.04 -16.18
CA ARG A 114 -11.26 -2.79 -15.86
C ARG A 114 -12.08 -3.13 -17.12
N GLU A 115 -12.15 -2.21 -18.08
CA GLU A 115 -12.84 -2.43 -19.35
C GLU A 115 -12.16 -3.54 -20.15
N VAL A 116 -10.83 -3.51 -20.26
CA VAL A 116 -10.04 -4.57 -20.93
C VAL A 116 -10.27 -5.93 -20.25
N ALA A 117 -10.23 -5.99 -18.92
CA ALA A 117 -10.47 -7.22 -18.17
C ALA A 117 -11.91 -7.76 -18.31
N SER A 118 -12.88 -6.93 -18.68
CA SER A 118 -14.27 -7.33 -18.90
C SER A 118 -14.59 -7.76 -20.33
N ALA A 119 -13.71 -7.46 -21.29
CA ALA A 119 -13.90 -7.71 -22.72
C ALA A 119 -13.24 -9.02 -23.22
N GLY A 120 -12.40 -9.64 -22.40
CA GLY A 120 -11.74 -10.94 -22.68
C GLY A 120 -12.27 -12.03 -21.76
#